data_AF-F3ADA6-F1
#
_entry.id   AF-F3ADA6-F1
#
_cell.length_a   1.000
_cell.length_b   1.000
_cell.length_c   1.000
_cell.angle_alpha   90.00
_cell.angle_beta   90.00
_cell.angle_gamma   90.00
#
_symmetry.space_group_name_H-M   'P 1'
#
loop_
_entity.id
_entity.type
_entity.pdbx_description
1 polymer ?
#
loop_
_entity_poly.entity_id
_entity_poly.type
_entity_poly.pdbx_seq_one_letter_code
_entity_poly.pdbx_strand_id
1 'polypeptide(L)'
;MKRLSENGQDIIKHGAFMGCVMFILTTVYLGIQKDKEFALSVLPYLGLFLVGYVLIGMFFFFIYYRREREQKDGFLKYCMKGISGIYWLDHVFILLLGIGALLSDQTPIRMILLLDAGVMIGFLILDYVYISKCADEFNHTFKPKRVMLVDLDECPKSVEAFCIEIERYCIKNGRSLKFVKREKPAEIYMDNEHYMVELDSFYQRFGPMYALKFIQIKDR
;
A
#
# COMPACT_ATOMS: atom_id res chain seq x y z
N MET A 1 -8.87 -17.38 -10.27
CA MET A 1 -9.05 -17.86 -8.88
C MET A 1 -7.83 -17.67 -7.97
N LYS A 2 -6.56 -17.73 -8.44
CA LYS A 2 -5.37 -17.51 -7.60
C LYS A 2 -5.21 -16.09 -7.01
N ARG A 3 -5.53 -15.02 -7.76
CA ARG A 3 -5.48 -13.61 -7.27
C ARG A 3 -6.37 -13.29 -6.06
N LEU A 4 -7.39 -14.10 -5.78
CA LEU A 4 -8.26 -13.89 -4.62
C LEU A 4 -7.62 -14.39 -3.31
N SER A 5 -6.71 -15.38 -3.37
CA SER A 5 -6.11 -15.96 -2.17
C SER A 5 -4.94 -15.15 -1.62
N GLU A 6 -4.14 -14.50 -2.48
CA GLU A 6 -3.01 -13.65 -2.03
C GLU A 6 -3.51 -12.39 -1.32
N ASN A 7 -4.38 -11.60 -1.97
CA ASN A 7 -4.97 -10.41 -1.34
C ASN A 7 -5.80 -10.75 -0.09
N GLY A 8 -6.47 -11.91 -0.06
CA GLY A 8 -7.24 -12.34 1.12
C GLY A 8 -6.33 -12.60 2.33
N GLN A 9 -5.16 -13.19 2.11
CA GLN A 9 -4.19 -13.41 3.18
C GLN A 9 -3.60 -12.09 3.68
N ASP A 10 -3.36 -11.11 2.81
CA ASP A 10 -2.82 -9.82 3.21
C ASP A 10 -3.85 -8.98 3.98
N ILE A 11 -5.13 -9.02 3.58
CA ILE A 11 -6.25 -8.43 4.35
C ILE A 11 -6.30 -9.01 5.76
N ILE A 12 -6.22 -10.34 5.88
CA ILE A 12 -6.29 -11.00 7.18
C ILE A 12 -5.06 -10.66 8.02
N LYS A 13 -3.85 -10.77 7.45
CA LYS A 13 -2.60 -10.52 8.19
C LYS A 13 -2.49 -9.08 8.67
N HIS A 14 -2.63 -8.11 7.76
CA HIS A 14 -2.43 -6.70 8.10
C HIS A 14 -3.63 -6.14 8.87
N GLY A 15 -4.86 -6.52 8.49
CA GLY A 15 -6.06 -6.14 9.22
C GLY A 15 -6.08 -6.69 10.64
N ALA A 16 -5.73 -7.98 10.83
CA ALA A 16 -5.65 -8.54 12.18
C ALA A 16 -4.52 -7.94 13.00
N PHE A 17 -3.33 -7.70 12.41
CA PHE A 17 -2.23 -7.05 13.11
C PHE A 17 -2.63 -5.67 13.63
N MET A 18 -3.21 -4.84 12.77
CA MET A 18 -3.70 -3.51 13.11
C MET A 18 -4.76 -3.57 14.23
N GLY A 19 -5.76 -4.43 14.09
CA GLY A 19 -6.80 -4.62 15.12
C GLY A 19 -6.22 -5.07 16.46
N CYS A 20 -5.24 -5.99 16.45
CA CYS A 20 -4.55 -6.42 17.66
C CYS A 20 -3.78 -5.29 18.35
N VAL A 21 -3.10 -4.43 17.59
CA VAL A 21 -2.37 -3.27 18.15
C VAL A 21 -3.33 -2.31 18.84
N MET A 22 -4.43 -1.96 18.19
CA MET A 22 -5.46 -1.07 18.77
C MET A 22 -6.10 -1.69 20.02
N PHE A 23 -6.41 -2.99 19.99
CA PHE A 23 -6.95 -3.71 21.14
C PHE A 23 -5.99 -3.76 22.33
N ILE A 24 -4.69 -4.05 22.10
CA ILE A 24 -3.68 -4.07 23.16
C ILE A 24 -3.60 -2.69 23.82
N LEU A 25 -3.54 -1.63 23.02
CA LEU A 25 -3.43 -0.27 23.52
C LEU A 25 -4.65 0.14 24.34
N THR A 26 -5.84 -0.22 23.87
CA THR A 26 -7.11 -0.03 24.59
C THR A 26 -7.14 -0.82 25.90
N THR A 27 -6.68 -2.07 25.90
CA THR A 27 -6.65 -2.91 27.11
C THR A 27 -5.68 -2.36 28.15
N VAL A 28 -4.50 -1.88 27.72
CA VAL A 28 -3.53 -1.20 28.61
C VAL A 28 -4.17 0.05 29.21
N TYR A 29 -4.87 0.86 28.41
CA TYR A 29 -5.60 2.02 28.90
C TYR A 29 -6.66 1.65 29.95
N LEU A 30 -7.50 0.64 29.67
CA LEU A 30 -8.51 0.15 30.61
C LEU A 30 -7.89 -0.33 31.94
N GLY A 31 -6.67 -0.86 31.92
CA GLY A 31 -5.94 -1.27 33.12
C GLY A 31 -5.47 -0.09 33.98
N ILE A 32 -5.00 0.99 33.35
CA ILE A 32 -4.42 2.15 34.06
C ILE A 32 -5.46 3.24 34.40
N GLN A 33 -6.60 3.29 33.71
CA GLN A 33 -7.59 4.34 33.92
C GLN A 33 -8.15 4.34 35.35
N LYS A 34 -8.59 5.52 35.80
CA LYS A 34 -9.09 5.76 37.15
C LYS A 34 -10.50 5.19 37.39
N ASP A 35 -11.31 5.12 36.34
CA ASP A 35 -12.68 4.59 36.41
C ASP A 35 -12.66 3.05 36.39
N LYS A 36 -12.58 2.46 37.58
CA LYS A 36 -12.54 1.01 37.77
C LYS A 36 -13.91 0.37 37.58
N GLU A 37 -15.00 1.08 37.81
CA GLU A 37 -16.36 0.55 37.59
C GLU A 37 -16.62 0.32 36.10
N PHE A 38 -16.23 1.28 35.25
CA PHE A 38 -16.27 1.11 33.81
C PHE A 38 -15.33 -0.01 33.33
N ALA A 39 -14.12 -0.10 33.88
CA ALA A 39 -13.19 -1.17 33.51
C ALA A 39 -13.76 -2.57 33.84
N LEU A 40 -14.38 -2.72 35.01
CA LEU A 40 -14.98 -3.98 35.46
C LEU A 40 -16.23 -4.35 34.66
N SER A 41 -17.03 -3.37 34.22
CA SER A 41 -18.20 -3.63 33.37
C SER A 41 -17.82 -4.08 31.97
N VAL A 42 -16.67 -3.62 31.47
CA VAL A 42 -16.11 -3.95 30.15
C VAL A 42 -15.34 -5.28 30.16
N LEU A 43 -14.77 -5.69 31.30
CA LEU A 43 -13.90 -6.86 31.44
C LEU A 43 -14.49 -8.16 30.86
N PRO A 44 -15.78 -8.52 31.08
CA PRO A 44 -16.37 -9.74 30.52
C PRO A 44 -16.44 -9.75 28.99
N TYR A 45 -16.40 -8.55 28.38
CA TYR A 45 -16.55 -8.35 26.95
C TYR A 45 -15.21 -8.17 26.23
N LEU A 46 -14.07 -8.31 26.90
CA LEU A 46 -12.75 -8.14 26.26
C LEU A 46 -12.54 -9.05 25.04
N GLY A 47 -13.02 -10.30 25.10
CA GLY A 47 -12.96 -11.21 23.96
C GLY A 47 -13.77 -10.70 22.76
N LEU A 48 -14.95 -10.11 23.02
CA LEU A 48 -15.77 -9.47 21.98
C LEU A 48 -15.11 -8.21 21.42
N PHE A 49 -14.45 -7.41 22.27
CA PHE A 49 -13.67 -6.26 21.81
C PHE A 49 -12.52 -6.68 20.90
N LEU A 50 -11.75 -7.73 21.25
CA LEU A 50 -10.69 -8.23 20.39
C LEU A 50 -11.22 -8.63 19.01
N VAL A 51 -12.30 -9.41 18.97
CA VAL A 51 -12.94 -9.82 17.71
C VAL A 51 -13.42 -8.59 16.94
N GLY A 52 -14.03 -7.61 17.62
CA GLY A 52 -14.48 -6.36 17.02
C GLY A 52 -13.34 -5.57 16.38
N TYR A 53 -12.23 -5.36 17.09
CA TYR A 53 -11.06 -4.67 16.57
C TYR A 53 -10.42 -5.39 15.38
N VAL A 54 -10.30 -6.72 15.44
CA VAL A 54 -9.78 -7.52 14.32
C VAL A 54 -10.69 -7.40 13.10
N LEU A 55 -12.01 -7.48 13.28
CA LEU A 55 -12.97 -7.32 12.19
C LEU A 55 -12.94 -5.90 11.60
N ILE A 56 -12.79 -4.86 12.43
CA ILE A 56 -12.65 -3.48 11.98
C ILE A 56 -11.38 -3.32 11.14
N GLY A 57 -10.24 -3.83 11.61
CA GLY A 57 -8.98 -3.82 10.86
C GLY A 57 -9.11 -4.58 9.54
N MET A 58 -9.69 -5.78 9.56
CA MET A 58 -9.95 -6.55 8.34
C MET A 58 -10.91 -5.83 7.38
N PHE A 59 -11.94 -5.15 7.89
CA PHE A 59 -12.89 -4.39 7.08
C PHE A 59 -12.22 -3.16 6.44
N PHE A 60 -11.37 -2.47 7.18
CA PHE A 60 -10.55 -1.37 6.68
C PHE A 60 -9.71 -1.84 5.48
N PHE A 61 -8.99 -2.95 5.63
CA PHE A 61 -8.19 -3.54 4.55
C PHE A 61 -9.04 -4.14 3.42
N PHE A 62 -10.24 -4.65 3.72
CA PHE A 62 -11.17 -5.11 2.70
C PHE A 62 -11.65 -3.96 1.79
N ILE A 63 -12.02 -2.81 2.38
CA ILE A 63 -12.37 -1.60 1.61
C ILE A 63 -11.18 -1.15 0.79
N TYR A 64 -9.99 -1.12 1.37
CA TYR A 64 -8.73 -0.79 0.70
C TYR A 64 -8.56 -1.60 -0.60
N TYR A 65 -8.53 -2.93 -0.50
CA TYR A 65 -8.25 -3.79 -1.66
C TYR A 65 -9.42 -3.88 -2.65
N ARG A 66 -10.66 -3.68 -2.18
CA ARG A 66 -11.83 -3.65 -3.06
C ARG A 66 -11.84 -2.37 -3.91
N ARG A 67 -11.49 -1.22 -3.33
CA ARG A 67 -11.55 0.09 -3.99
C ARG A 67 -10.47 0.25 -5.07
N GLU A 68 -9.33 -0.41 -4.90
CA GLU A 68 -8.31 -0.57 -5.93
C GLU A 68 -8.84 -1.34 -7.17
N ARG A 69 -9.81 -2.24 -6.97
CA ARG A 69 -10.27 -3.21 -7.97
C ARG A 69 -11.49 -2.78 -8.79
N GLU A 70 -12.37 -1.94 -8.24
CA GLU A 70 -13.70 -1.62 -8.83
C GLU A 70 -13.82 -0.23 -9.49
N GLN A 71 -12.71 0.50 -9.70
CA GLN A 71 -12.81 1.84 -10.29
C GLN A 71 -13.18 1.82 -11.79
N LYS A 72 -14.48 1.96 -12.07
CA LYS A 72 -14.98 2.45 -13.37
C LYS A 72 -14.49 3.88 -13.63
N ASP A 73 -14.26 4.21 -14.89
CA ASP A 73 -13.70 5.50 -15.31
C ASP A 73 -14.53 6.69 -14.79
N GLY A 74 -13.94 7.50 -13.90
CA GLY A 74 -14.59 8.67 -13.29
C GLY A 74 -13.62 9.52 -12.44
N PHE A 75 -14.05 10.72 -12.02
CA PHE A 75 -13.22 11.70 -11.27
C PHE A 75 -12.59 11.12 -9.99
N LEU A 76 -13.32 10.24 -9.28
CA LEU A 76 -12.83 9.51 -8.11
C LEU A 76 -11.59 8.64 -8.40
N LYS A 77 -11.42 8.15 -9.64
CA LYS A 77 -10.23 7.41 -10.08
C LYS A 77 -8.98 8.28 -10.11
N TYR A 78 -9.13 9.56 -10.47
CA TYR A 78 -8.00 10.47 -10.59
C TYR A 78 -7.48 10.94 -9.23
N CYS A 79 -8.38 11.25 -8.29
CA CYS A 79 -8.00 11.67 -6.94
C CYS A 79 -7.46 10.53 -6.07
N MET A 80 -7.85 9.29 -6.35
CA MET A 80 -7.55 8.13 -5.50
C MET A 80 -6.82 7.00 -6.24
N LYS A 81 -6.10 7.32 -7.31
CA LYS A 81 -5.25 6.35 -8.00
C LYS A 81 -4.00 6.08 -7.19
N GLY A 82 -3.69 4.80 -6.96
CA GLY A 82 -2.49 4.38 -6.25
C GLY A 82 -2.45 4.87 -4.80
N ILE A 83 -1.25 5.21 -4.33
CA ILE A 83 -0.93 5.52 -2.93
C ILE A 83 -1.80 6.65 -2.34
N SER A 84 -2.26 7.60 -3.16
CA SER A 84 -3.16 8.69 -2.74
C SER A 84 -4.47 8.18 -2.12
N GLY A 85 -5.09 7.16 -2.72
CA GLY A 85 -6.38 6.64 -2.25
C GLY A 85 -6.32 5.99 -0.86
N ILE A 86 -5.14 5.49 -0.50
CA ILE A 86 -4.84 4.84 0.79
C ILE A 86 -4.89 5.89 1.90
N TYR A 87 -4.12 6.97 1.73
CA TYR A 87 -4.08 8.05 2.70
C TYR A 87 -5.43 8.71 2.89
N TRP A 88 -6.23 8.86 1.82
CA TRP A 88 -7.59 9.39 1.96
C TRP A 88 -8.48 8.53 2.87
N LEU A 89 -8.39 7.21 2.78
CA LEU A 89 -9.14 6.30 3.66
C LEU A 89 -8.67 6.41 5.11
N ASP A 90 -7.37 6.46 5.35
CA ASP A 90 -6.80 6.67 6.70
C ASP A 90 -7.27 7.99 7.31
N HIS A 91 -7.22 9.09 6.54
CA HIS A 91 -7.64 10.41 7.02
C HIS A 91 -9.13 10.45 7.35
N VAL A 92 -9.97 9.82 6.53
CA VAL A 92 -11.41 9.69 6.81
C VAL A 92 -11.64 8.89 8.10
N PHE A 93 -10.92 7.79 8.29
CA PHE A 93 -11.06 6.96 9.49
C PHE A 93 -10.63 7.70 10.75
N ILE A 94 -9.49 8.42 10.71
CA ILE A 94 -9.03 9.29 11.79
C ILE A 94 -10.07 10.38 12.09
N LEU A 95 -10.65 10.99 11.06
CA LEU A 95 -11.70 12.01 11.23
C LEU A 95 -12.94 11.42 11.92
N LEU A 96 -13.37 10.21 11.54
CA LEU A 96 -14.50 9.52 12.17
C LEU A 96 -14.23 9.24 13.65
N LEU A 97 -13.03 8.78 14.00
CA LEU A 97 -12.62 8.58 15.40
C LEU A 97 -12.62 9.90 16.17
N GLY A 98 -12.12 10.98 15.56
CA GLY A 98 -12.11 12.32 16.16
C GLY A 98 -13.52 12.89 16.39
N ILE A 99 -14.43 12.72 15.43
CA ILE A 99 -15.85 13.09 15.58
C ILE A 99 -16.51 12.26 16.67
N GLY A 100 -16.28 10.94 16.68
CA GLY A 100 -16.80 10.05 17.73
C GLY A 100 -16.29 10.44 19.12
N ALA A 101 -15.01 10.83 19.23
CA ALA A 101 -14.43 11.32 20.46
C ALA A 101 -15.07 12.65 20.93
N LEU A 102 -15.39 13.55 20.00
CA LEU A 102 -16.07 14.82 20.31
C LEU A 102 -17.52 14.60 20.77
N LEU A 103 -18.22 13.63 20.17
CA LEU A 103 -19.62 13.29 20.48
C LEU A 103 -19.78 12.36 21.70
N SER A 104 -18.68 11.79 22.20
CA SER A 104 -18.72 10.86 23.33
C SER A 104 -18.83 11.59 24.67
N ASP A 105 -19.97 11.42 25.34
CA ASP A 105 -20.20 11.96 26.69
C ASP A 105 -19.33 11.27 27.77
N GLN A 106 -18.95 10.01 27.55
CA GLN A 106 -18.13 9.24 28.49
C GLN A 106 -16.64 9.48 28.26
N THR A 107 -15.94 9.89 29.32
CA THR A 107 -14.48 10.15 29.27
C THR A 107 -13.66 8.91 28.88
N PRO A 108 -13.93 7.69 29.40
CA PRO A 108 -13.22 6.49 28.97
C PRO A 108 -13.34 6.20 27.47
N ILE A 109 -14.56 6.27 26.92
CA ILE A 109 -14.82 6.03 25.49
C ILE A 109 -14.09 7.07 24.63
N ARG A 110 -14.16 8.35 25.00
CA ARG A 110 -13.45 9.42 24.30
C ARG A 110 -11.95 9.15 24.24
N MET A 111 -11.34 8.70 25.33
CA MET A 111 -9.91 8.42 25.38
C MET A 111 -9.54 7.21 24.52
N ILE A 112 -10.35 6.15 24.51
CA ILE A 112 -10.16 4.98 23.63
C ILE A 112 -10.13 5.43 22.16
N LEU A 113 -11.11 6.24 21.74
CA LEU A 113 -11.18 6.75 20.36
C LEU A 113 -9.98 7.63 19.99
N LEU A 114 -9.51 8.47 20.92
CA LEU A 114 -8.32 9.30 20.70
C LEU A 114 -7.03 8.47 20.63
N LEU A 115 -6.91 7.43 21.45
CA LEU A 115 -5.78 6.51 21.43
C LEU A 115 -5.72 5.73 20.11
N ASP A 116 -6.87 5.22 19.66
CA ASP A 116 -7.03 4.55 18.38
C ASP A 116 -6.67 5.49 17.21
N ALA A 117 -7.10 6.75 17.25
CA ALA A 117 -6.70 7.76 16.27
C ALA A 117 -5.18 8.03 16.32
N GLY A 118 -4.58 8.04 17.52
CA GLY A 118 -3.14 8.17 17.71
C GLY A 118 -2.36 7.01 17.07
N VAL A 119 -2.85 5.78 17.19
CA VAL A 119 -2.27 4.59 16.53
C VAL A 119 -2.30 4.75 15.01
N MET A 120 -3.43 5.18 14.45
CA MET A 120 -3.56 5.47 13.01
C MET A 120 -2.54 6.52 12.54
N ILE A 121 -2.41 7.63 13.27
CA ILE A 121 -1.43 8.68 12.96
C ILE A 121 0.00 8.13 13.05
N GLY A 122 0.30 7.29 14.04
CA GLY A 122 1.58 6.61 14.17
C GLY A 122 1.92 5.76 12.94
N PHE A 123 0.95 4.99 12.43
CA PHE A 123 1.13 4.21 11.20
C PHE A 123 1.39 5.10 9.98
N LEU A 124 0.68 6.22 9.84
CA LEU A 124 0.91 7.21 8.78
C LEU A 124 2.33 7.79 8.83
N ILE A 125 2.82 8.14 10.02
CA ILE A 125 4.19 8.66 10.20
C ILE A 125 5.21 7.59 9.84
N LEU A 126 5.02 6.34 10.30
CA LEU A 126 5.91 5.23 9.96
C LEU A 126 5.95 4.96 8.45
N ASP A 127 4.80 5.03 7.78
CA ASP A 127 4.72 4.94 6.32
C ASP A 127 5.48 6.07 5.64
N TYR A 128 5.25 7.31 6.07
CA TYR A 128 5.94 8.47 5.53
C TYR A 128 7.46 8.36 5.68
N VAL A 129 7.95 7.99 6.87
CA VAL A 129 9.38 7.81 7.12
C VAL A 129 9.96 6.68 6.27
N TYR A 130 9.24 5.56 6.13
CA TYR A 130 9.68 4.45 5.29
C TYR A 130 9.79 4.88 3.82
N ILE A 131 8.76 5.53 3.27
CA ILE A 131 8.76 6.02 1.89
C ILE A 131 9.85 7.08 1.69
N SER A 132 10.05 7.98 2.65
CA SER A 132 11.13 8.98 2.61
C SER A 132 12.50 8.31 2.55
N LYS A 133 12.74 7.28 3.35
CA LYS A 133 13.99 6.50 3.30
C LYS A 133 14.17 5.81 1.95
N CYS A 134 13.13 5.18 1.41
CA CYS A 134 13.18 4.59 0.09
C CYS A 134 13.49 5.66 -0.98
N ALA A 135 12.84 6.81 -0.91
CA ALA A 135 13.08 7.93 -1.82
C ALA A 135 14.54 8.43 -1.73
N ASP A 136 15.11 8.52 -0.54
CA ASP A 136 16.52 8.90 -0.33
C ASP A 136 17.48 7.83 -0.86
N GLU A 137 17.20 6.54 -0.62
CA GLU A 137 17.98 5.42 -1.20
C GLU A 137 17.95 5.46 -2.73
N PHE A 138 16.79 5.75 -3.33
CA PHE A 138 16.71 6.02 -4.76
C PHE A 138 17.56 7.23 -5.13
N ASN A 139 17.38 8.39 -4.51
CA ASN A 139 18.08 9.62 -4.87
C ASN A 139 19.61 9.52 -4.75
N HIS A 140 20.13 8.77 -3.77
CA HIS A 140 21.58 8.61 -3.57
C HIS A 140 22.21 7.51 -4.44
N THR A 141 21.46 6.46 -4.79
CA THR A 141 21.95 5.38 -5.68
C THR A 141 21.78 5.75 -7.16
N PHE A 142 20.86 6.67 -7.46
CA PHE A 142 20.50 7.07 -8.80
C PHE A 142 21.47 8.11 -9.35
N LYS A 143 22.50 7.64 -10.07
CA LYS A 143 23.16 8.50 -11.08
C LYS A 143 22.09 8.88 -12.10
N PRO A 144 21.90 10.17 -12.47
CA PRO A 144 20.87 10.57 -13.41
C PRO A 144 21.17 10.00 -14.80
N LYS A 145 20.73 8.76 -15.03
CA LYS A 145 20.47 8.22 -16.35
C LYS A 145 19.02 8.55 -16.66
N ARG A 146 18.70 8.87 -17.92
CA ARG A 146 17.28 8.92 -18.33
C ARG A 146 16.76 7.49 -18.25
N VAL A 147 16.12 7.17 -17.14
CA VAL A 147 15.47 5.89 -16.91
C VAL A 147 13.97 6.10 -17.00
N MET A 148 13.33 5.30 -17.83
CA MET A 148 11.87 5.23 -17.90
C MET A 148 11.42 3.96 -17.17
N LEU A 149 10.60 4.13 -16.14
CA LEU A 149 9.97 3.03 -15.41
C LEU A 149 8.54 2.84 -15.89
N VAL A 150 8.18 1.59 -16.16
CA VAL A 150 6.84 1.20 -16.59
C VAL A 150 6.34 0.09 -15.68
N ASP A 151 5.33 0.38 -14.86
CA ASP A 151 4.72 -0.58 -13.95
C ASP A 151 4.09 -1.75 -14.73
N LEU A 152 4.32 -2.97 -14.23
CA LEU A 152 3.74 -4.21 -14.74
C LEU A 152 2.68 -4.73 -13.78
N ASP A 153 1.57 -5.18 -14.34
CA ASP A 153 0.48 -5.79 -13.57
C ASP A 153 0.87 -7.15 -12.97
N GLU A 154 1.79 -7.89 -13.60
CA GLU A 154 2.31 -9.18 -13.14
C GLU A 154 3.79 -9.37 -13.48
N CYS A 155 4.50 -10.20 -12.70
CA CYS A 155 5.88 -10.58 -13.01
C CYS A 155 5.95 -11.50 -14.24
N PRO A 156 6.69 -11.11 -15.31
CA PRO A 156 6.88 -11.97 -16.47
C PRO A 156 7.81 -13.14 -16.10
N LYS A 157 7.26 -14.36 -16.03
CA LYS A 157 7.97 -15.56 -15.54
C LYS A 157 9.01 -16.11 -16.52
N SER A 158 8.84 -15.87 -17.83
CA SER A 158 9.78 -16.29 -18.88
C SER A 158 10.47 -15.09 -19.54
N VAL A 159 11.57 -15.33 -20.25
CA VAL A 159 12.23 -14.34 -21.11
C VAL A 159 11.27 -13.85 -22.20
N GLU A 160 10.50 -14.77 -22.78
CA GLU A 160 9.53 -14.46 -23.83
C GLU A 160 8.37 -13.59 -23.33
N ALA A 161 7.82 -13.89 -22.15
CA ALA A 161 6.81 -13.04 -21.51
C ALA A 161 7.35 -11.63 -21.23
N PHE A 162 8.62 -11.51 -20.85
CA PHE A 162 9.26 -10.22 -20.63
C PHE A 162 9.42 -9.42 -21.93
N CYS A 163 9.86 -10.05 -23.02
CA CYS A 163 9.91 -9.40 -24.33
C CYS A 163 8.52 -8.99 -24.84
N ILE A 164 7.49 -9.80 -24.60
CA ILE A 164 6.10 -9.47 -24.96
C ILE A 164 5.61 -8.22 -24.23
N GLU A 165 5.94 -8.03 -22.94
CA GLU A 165 5.55 -6.81 -22.22
C GLU A 165 6.25 -5.55 -22.78
N ILE A 166 7.51 -5.68 -23.23
CA ILE A 166 8.23 -4.59 -23.93
C ILE A 166 7.52 -4.26 -25.26
N GLU A 167 7.19 -5.27 -26.06
CA GLU A 167 6.47 -5.11 -27.33
C GLU A 167 5.10 -4.46 -27.11
N ARG A 168 4.33 -4.93 -26.13
CA ARG A 168 3.03 -4.38 -25.77
C ARG A 168 3.12 -2.92 -25.37
N TYR A 169 4.16 -2.56 -24.60
CA TYR A 169 4.42 -1.18 -24.23
C TYR A 169 4.68 -0.30 -25.47
N CYS A 170 5.56 -0.72 -26.37
CA CYS A 170 5.88 0.06 -27.57
C CYS A 170 4.66 0.20 -28.51
N ILE A 171 3.92 -0.88 -28.75
CA ILE A 171 2.70 -0.86 -29.58
C ILE A 171 1.65 0.09 -29.00
N LYS A 172 1.38 0.00 -27.69
CA LYS A 172 0.40 0.85 -27.00
C LYS A 172 0.72 2.33 -27.11
N ASN A 173 2.01 2.68 -27.14
CA ASN A 173 2.49 4.05 -27.20
C ASN A 173 2.89 4.49 -28.61
N GLY A 174 2.65 3.68 -29.65
CA GLY A 174 2.99 4.00 -31.03
C GLY A 174 4.49 4.18 -31.29
N ARG A 175 5.35 3.52 -30.50
CA ARG A 175 6.80 3.62 -30.60
C ARG A 175 7.37 2.52 -31.49
N SER A 176 8.43 2.86 -32.22
CA SER A 176 9.19 1.87 -33.00
C SER A 176 10.06 1.02 -32.07
N LEU A 177 10.19 -0.28 -32.36
CA LEU A 177 10.93 -1.23 -31.53
C LEU A 177 11.77 -2.16 -32.41
N LYS A 178 13.05 -2.30 -32.08
CA LYS A 178 13.94 -3.33 -32.63
C LYS A 178 14.71 -3.99 -31.49
N PHE A 179 14.68 -5.32 -31.41
CA PHE A 179 15.49 -6.05 -30.44
C PHE A 179 16.91 -6.27 -30.98
N VAL A 180 17.90 -5.94 -30.15
CA VAL A 180 19.31 -6.32 -30.34
C VAL A 180 19.57 -7.66 -29.64
N LYS A 181 19.06 -7.82 -28.41
CA LYS A 181 19.10 -9.08 -27.65
C LYS A 181 17.77 -9.34 -26.96
N ARG A 182 17.23 -10.55 -27.15
CA ARG A 182 15.99 -11.05 -26.54
C ARG A 182 16.30 -11.89 -25.30
N GLU A 183 16.88 -11.27 -24.29
CA GLU A 183 17.29 -11.90 -23.04
C GLU A 183 16.80 -11.09 -21.83
N LYS A 184 17.14 -11.51 -20.62
CA LYS A 184 16.91 -10.74 -19.38
C LYS A 184 18.28 -10.41 -18.76
N PRO A 185 18.75 -9.14 -18.81
CA PRO A 185 18.12 -7.95 -19.41
C PRO A 185 18.10 -7.97 -20.94
N ALA A 186 17.14 -7.25 -21.55
CA ALA A 186 17.02 -7.10 -23.00
C ALA A 186 17.75 -5.85 -23.49
N GLU A 187 18.21 -5.89 -24.73
CA GLU A 187 18.85 -4.76 -25.40
C GLU A 187 18.00 -4.39 -26.62
N ILE A 188 17.53 -3.15 -26.69
CA ILE A 188 16.55 -2.70 -27.70
C ILE A 188 16.92 -1.33 -28.26
N TYR A 189 16.47 -1.07 -29.48
CA TYR A 189 16.29 0.28 -30.01
C TYR A 189 14.82 0.65 -29.95
N MET A 190 14.51 1.75 -29.29
CA MET A 190 13.18 2.35 -29.23
C MET A 190 13.27 3.76 -29.80
N ASP A 191 12.56 4.05 -30.89
CA ASP A 191 12.62 5.36 -31.57
C ASP A 191 14.03 5.78 -31.97
N ASN A 192 14.82 4.82 -32.48
CA ASN A 192 16.24 4.94 -32.83
C ASN A 192 17.19 5.26 -31.66
N GLU A 193 16.71 5.29 -30.42
CA GLU A 193 17.51 5.45 -29.21
C GLU A 193 17.81 4.07 -28.61
N HIS A 194 19.04 3.88 -28.12
CA HIS A 194 19.52 2.61 -27.59
C HIS A 194 19.18 2.46 -26.10
N TYR A 195 18.55 1.35 -25.72
CA TYR A 195 18.14 1.07 -24.34
C TYR A 195 18.52 -0.34 -23.88
N MET A 196 18.90 -0.45 -22.61
CA MET A 196 18.90 -1.69 -21.86
C MET A 196 17.63 -1.76 -21.02
N VAL A 197 16.86 -2.84 -21.15
CA VAL A 197 15.63 -3.06 -20.40
C VAL A 197 15.85 -4.13 -19.34
N GLU A 198 15.68 -3.74 -18.08
CA GLU A 198 15.77 -4.61 -16.93
C GLU A 198 14.37 -4.84 -16.33
N LEU A 199 14.17 -6.01 -15.74
CA LEU A 199 13.02 -6.24 -14.86
C LEU A 199 13.42 -5.78 -13.46
N ASP A 200 12.83 -4.67 -13.01
CA ASP A 200 13.01 -4.17 -11.65
C ASP A 200 11.87 -4.68 -10.77
N SER A 201 12.16 -4.85 -9.48
CA SER A 201 11.15 -5.18 -8.48
C SER A 201 11.33 -4.29 -7.28
N PHE A 202 10.29 -3.56 -6.93
CA PHE A 202 10.29 -2.71 -5.74
C PHE A 202 9.42 -3.34 -4.67
N TYR A 203 10.01 -3.55 -3.49
CA TYR A 203 9.28 -4.03 -2.33
C TYR A 203 8.49 -2.88 -1.72
N GLN A 204 7.16 -3.06 -1.65
CA GLN A 204 6.27 -2.19 -0.90
C GLN A 204 5.65 -2.96 0.26
N ARG A 205 5.08 -2.21 1.22
CA ARG A 205 4.35 -2.73 2.39
C ARG A 205 3.21 -3.70 2.02
N PHE A 206 2.78 -3.75 0.75
CA PHE A 206 1.62 -4.49 0.25
C PHE A 206 1.93 -5.54 -0.84
N GLY A 207 3.22 -5.88 -1.04
CA GLY A 207 3.66 -6.89 -1.99
C GLY A 207 4.67 -6.37 -3.03
N PRO A 208 5.32 -7.27 -3.80
CA PRO A 208 6.27 -6.87 -4.83
C PRO A 208 5.54 -6.25 -6.03
N MET A 209 5.88 -5.01 -6.36
CA MET A 209 5.55 -4.44 -7.67
C MET A 209 6.70 -4.67 -8.65
N TYR A 210 6.35 -5.01 -9.87
CA TYR A 210 7.30 -5.29 -10.94
C TYR A 210 7.26 -4.14 -11.95
N ALA A 211 8.40 -3.74 -12.47
CA ALA A 211 8.48 -2.68 -13.48
C ALA A 211 9.48 -3.03 -14.57
N LEU A 212 9.21 -2.60 -15.80
CA LEU A 212 10.23 -2.52 -16.83
C LEU A 212 11.03 -1.23 -16.63
N LYS A 213 12.34 -1.37 -16.55
CA LYS A 213 13.28 -0.27 -16.40
C LYS A 213 14.06 -0.09 -17.68
N PHE A 214 13.70 0.92 -18.46
CA PHE A 214 14.38 1.28 -19.70
C PHE A 214 15.52 2.24 -19.38
N ILE A 215 16.76 1.78 -19.49
CA ILE A 215 17.97 2.55 -19.23
C ILE A 215 18.55 2.97 -20.57
N GLN A 216 18.53 4.27 -20.89
CA GLN A 216 19.15 4.75 -22.13
C GLN A 216 20.67 4.54 -22.09
N ILE A 217 21.19 3.84 -23.08
CA ILE A 217 22.63 3.70 -23.32
C ILE A 217 23.02 4.87 -24.21
N LYS A 218 23.83 5.81 -23.69
CA LYS A 218 24.49 6.79 -24.55
C LYS A 218 25.64 6.07 -25.26
N ASP A 219 25.52 5.92 -26.57
CA ASP A 219 26.71 5.68 -27.40
C ASP A 219 27.63 6.90 -27.23
N ARG A 220 28.89 6.63 -26.88
CA ARG A 220 29.93 7.65 -26.74
C ARG A 220 30.33 8.20 -28.10
#